data_AF-A0A832ZPI0-F1
#
_entry.id   AF-A0A832ZPI0-F1
#
_cell.length_a   1.000
_cell.length_b   1.000
_cell.length_c   1.000
_cell.angle_alpha   90.00
_cell.angle_beta   90.00
_cell.angle_gamma   90.00
#
_symmetry.space_group_name_H-M   'P 1'
#
loop_
_entity.id
_entity.type
_entity.pdbx_description
1 polymer ?
#
loop_
_entity_poly.entity_id
_entity_poly.type
_entity_poly.pdbx_seq_one_letter_code
_entity_poly.pdbx_strand_id
1 'polypeptide(L)'
;AALMTTRMPGLVKEGDEYKVDRTRYVGLLPIDHRVVSVTISKIENKLLVDPNYEEETMADVRLFVAVSEDGRIAGLQKMGVGALSLAEIDRAINIAIALSKQLLNVLEEKAGKYRAELEKLFAEKKEIVVGDIPRATPEVAVEEQPVESSVEGVETVAIEGEKDRTE
;
A
#
# COMPACT_ATOMS: atom_id res chain seq x y z
N ALA A 1 2.92 -6.58 0.70
CA ALA A 1 2.11 -7.82 0.74
C ALA A 1 1.56 -8.22 -0.62
N ALA A 2 0.73 -7.40 -1.28
CA ALA A 2 0.06 -7.76 -2.54
C ALA A 2 1.00 -8.24 -3.66
N LEU A 3 2.15 -7.59 -3.86
CA LEU A 3 3.12 -8.02 -4.87
C LEU A 3 3.60 -9.45 -4.65
N MET A 4 3.82 -9.86 -3.38
CA MET A 4 4.30 -11.22 -3.05
C MET A 4 3.29 -12.31 -3.41
N THR A 5 2.01 -11.97 -3.50
CA THR A 5 0.93 -12.91 -3.80
C THR A 5 0.38 -12.74 -5.22
N THR A 6 0.91 -11.78 -5.98
CA THR A 6 0.48 -11.48 -7.34
C THR A 6 0.90 -12.58 -8.32
N ARG A 7 -0.03 -12.97 -9.19
CA ARG A 7 0.12 -14.03 -10.19
C ARG A 7 0.15 -13.42 -11.58
N MET A 8 1.04 -13.88 -12.43
CA MET A 8 1.21 -13.37 -13.79
C MET A 8 0.31 -14.16 -14.76
N PRO A 9 -0.52 -13.48 -15.56
CA PRO A 9 -1.32 -14.13 -16.59
C PRO A 9 -0.44 -14.63 -17.74
N GLY A 10 -0.91 -15.64 -18.47
CA GLY A 10 -0.24 -16.16 -19.65
C GLY A 10 -0.17 -15.14 -20.79
N LEU A 11 0.84 -15.26 -21.64
CA LEU A 11 0.96 -14.51 -22.88
C LEU A 11 0.88 -15.48 -24.05
N VAL A 12 -0.03 -15.22 -24.99
CA VAL A 12 -0.16 -15.96 -26.24
C VAL A 12 0.31 -15.06 -27.37
N LYS A 13 1.29 -15.53 -28.14
CA LYS A 13 1.79 -14.82 -29.32
C LYS A 13 0.96 -15.20 -30.54
N GLU A 14 0.29 -14.24 -31.16
CA GLU A 14 -0.41 -14.39 -32.44
C GLU A 14 0.31 -13.53 -33.49
N GLY A 15 1.18 -14.16 -34.31
CA GLY A 15 1.98 -13.43 -35.29
C GLY A 15 2.99 -12.49 -34.64
N ASP A 16 2.88 -11.18 -34.90
CA ASP A 16 3.69 -10.13 -34.27
C ASP A 16 3.02 -9.47 -33.05
N GLU A 17 1.80 -9.89 -32.69
CA GLU A 17 1.08 -9.34 -31.53
C GLU A 17 1.09 -10.31 -30.33
N TYR A 18 1.06 -9.74 -29.12
CA TYR A 18 0.92 -10.48 -27.87
C TYR A 18 -0.46 -10.22 -27.28
N LYS A 19 -1.21 -11.29 -27.00
CA LYS A 19 -2.48 -11.24 -26.28
C LYS A 19 -2.31 -11.81 -24.87
N VAL A 20 -2.91 -11.13 -23.90
CA VAL A 20 -2.91 -11.57 -22.50
C VAL A 20 -4.03 -12.59 -22.31
N ASP A 21 -3.67 -13.81 -21.92
CA ASP A 21 -4.61 -14.84 -21.53
C ASP A 21 -4.89 -14.75 -20.02
N ARG A 22 -6.08 -14.25 -19.68
CA ARG A 22 -6.55 -14.13 -18.29
C ARG A 22 -7.12 -15.42 -17.71
N THR A 23 -7.21 -16.49 -18.51
CA THR A 23 -7.73 -17.77 -18.06
C THR A 23 -6.66 -18.65 -17.39
N ARG A 24 -5.39 -18.31 -17.58
CA ARG A 24 -4.23 -19.07 -17.08
C ARG A 24 -3.24 -18.17 -16.37
N TYR A 25 -2.62 -18.71 -15.34
CA TYR A 25 -1.45 -18.10 -14.70
C TYR A 25 -0.20 -18.92 -14.97
N VAL A 26 0.89 -18.24 -15.33
CA VAL A 26 2.20 -18.83 -15.64
C VAL A 26 3.17 -18.84 -14.46
N GLY A 27 2.85 -18.12 -13.38
CA GLY A 27 3.66 -18.12 -12.17
C GLY A 27 3.42 -16.90 -11.29
N LEU A 28 4.28 -16.73 -10.28
CA LEU A 28 4.27 -15.60 -9.37
C LEU A 28 5.20 -14.49 -9.84
N LEU A 29 4.92 -13.27 -9.40
CA LEU A 29 5.81 -12.14 -9.66
C LEU A 29 7.20 -12.40 -9.03
N PRO A 30 8.30 -12.24 -9.81
CA PRO A 30 9.65 -12.28 -9.26
C PRO A 30 9.89 -11.02 -8.43
N ILE A 31 10.27 -11.20 -7.17
CA ILE A 31 10.59 -10.11 -6.24
C ILE A 31 11.96 -10.43 -5.66
N ASP A 32 12.94 -9.57 -5.91
CA ASP A 32 14.31 -9.76 -5.44
C ASP A 32 14.47 -9.37 -3.98
N HIS A 33 13.86 -8.25 -3.59
CA HIS A 33 13.98 -7.69 -2.25
C HIS A 33 12.64 -7.23 -1.70
N ARG A 34 12.41 -7.58 -0.44
CA ARG A 34 11.26 -7.07 0.32
C ARG A 34 11.65 -5.79 1.03
N VAL A 35 10.80 -4.78 0.89
CA VAL A 35 10.99 -3.46 1.49
C VAL A 35 9.74 -3.11 2.28
N VAL A 36 9.96 -2.60 3.49
CA VAL A 36 8.92 -2.04 4.35
C VAL A 36 9.22 -0.57 4.61
N SER A 37 8.17 0.22 4.73
CA SER A 37 8.27 1.65 5.02
C SER A 37 7.80 1.94 6.43
N VAL A 38 8.49 2.88 7.08
CA VAL A 38 8.10 3.44 8.37
C VAL A 38 8.07 4.96 8.23
N THR A 39 6.96 5.56 8.66
CA THR A 39 6.81 7.01 8.72
C THR A 39 7.03 7.48 10.16
N ILE A 40 7.86 8.49 10.32
CA ILE A 40 8.19 9.08 11.63
C ILE A 40 7.84 10.56 11.60
N SER A 41 6.96 10.98 12.48
CA SER A 41 6.59 12.39 12.67
C SER A 41 7.40 13.03 13.78
N LYS A 42 7.79 14.28 13.61
CA LYS A 42 8.30 15.13 14.68
C LYS A 42 7.22 16.13 15.08
N ILE A 43 6.87 16.09 16.36
CA ILE A 43 6.02 17.09 17.00
C ILE A 43 6.87 17.71 18.10
N GLU A 44 7.21 19.00 17.96
CA GLU A 44 8.14 19.71 18.84
C GLU A 44 9.48 18.97 18.99
N ASN A 45 9.76 18.40 20.18
CA ASN A 45 11.00 17.69 20.51
C ASN A 45 10.83 16.17 20.58
N LYS A 46 9.68 15.63 20.12
CA LYS A 46 9.37 14.20 20.19
C LYS A 46 9.24 13.59 18.79
N LEU A 47 9.67 12.34 18.67
CA LEU A 47 9.49 11.53 17.47
C LEU A 47 8.37 10.52 17.74
N LEU A 48 7.38 10.50 16.86
CA LEU A 48 6.28 9.52 16.85
C LEU A 48 6.40 8.64 15.62
N VAL A 49 6.06 7.37 15.78
CA VAL A 49 6.05 6.42 14.68
C VAL A 49 4.62 6.17 14.25
N ASP A 50 4.41 6.16 12.93
CA ASP A 50 3.13 5.90 12.27
C ASP A 50 2.00 6.82 12.80
N PRO A 51 2.12 8.13 12.51
CA PRO A 51 1.18 9.12 13.02
C PRO A 51 -0.25 8.85 12.53
N ASN A 52 -1.23 9.07 13.39
CA ASN A 52 -2.63 9.19 12.96
C ASN A 52 -2.91 10.58 12.33
N TYR A 53 -4.14 10.80 11.85
CA TYR A 53 -4.52 12.03 11.16
C TYR A 53 -4.29 13.31 12.00
N GLU A 54 -4.63 13.28 13.29
CA GLU A 54 -4.46 14.43 14.18
C GLU A 54 -2.98 14.70 14.43
N GLU A 55 -2.21 13.66 14.71
CA GLU A 55 -0.76 13.72 14.91
C GLU A 55 -0.03 14.22 13.65
N GLU A 56 -0.47 13.77 12.48
CA GLU A 56 0.07 14.20 11.19
C GLU A 56 -0.20 15.68 10.93
N THR A 57 -1.37 16.17 11.33
CA THR A 57 -1.75 17.59 11.18
C THR A 57 -0.94 18.50 12.10
N MET A 58 -0.56 18.02 13.28
CA MET A 58 0.27 18.77 14.24
C MET A 58 1.78 18.64 13.99
N ALA A 59 2.22 17.69 13.15
CA ALA A 59 3.63 17.44 12.91
C ALA A 59 4.28 18.52 12.04
N ASP A 60 5.40 19.08 12.52
CA ASP A 60 6.19 20.06 11.79
C ASP A 60 6.89 19.44 10.56
N VAL A 61 7.35 18.20 10.74
CA VAL A 61 8.13 17.47 9.74
C VAL A 61 7.92 15.97 9.91
N ARG A 62 7.87 15.27 8.79
CA ARG A 62 7.76 13.82 8.68
C ARG A 62 8.95 13.26 7.91
N LEU A 63 9.48 12.14 8.38
CA LEU A 63 10.53 11.38 7.73
C LEU A 63 9.98 10.01 7.35
N PHE A 64 9.93 9.75 6.06
CA PHE A 64 9.66 8.44 5.50
C PHE A 64 10.97 7.70 5.32
N VAL A 65 11.03 6.46 5.84
CA VAL A 65 12.19 5.58 5.76
C VAL A 65 11.76 4.25 5.15
N ALA A 66 12.33 3.89 4.01
CA ALA A 66 12.17 2.58 3.40
C ALA A 66 13.37 1.70 3.75
N VAL A 67 13.11 0.55 4.37
CA VAL A 67 14.12 -0.41 4.82
C VAL A 67 13.89 -1.74 4.12
N SER A 68 14.94 -2.26 3.51
CA SER A 68 14.98 -3.58 2.88
C SER A 68 15.18 -4.69 3.93
N GLU A 69 14.84 -5.93 3.58
CA GLU A 69 15.06 -7.10 4.43
C GLU A 69 16.51 -7.33 4.86
N ASP A 70 17.47 -6.90 4.04
CA ASP A 70 18.91 -6.92 4.37
C ASP A 70 19.30 -5.88 5.44
N GLY A 71 18.34 -5.08 5.93
CA GLY A 71 18.58 -3.98 6.85
C GLY A 71 19.17 -2.73 6.18
N ARG A 72 19.25 -2.71 4.84
CA ARG A 72 19.70 -1.54 4.07
C ARG A 72 18.57 -0.52 3.91
N ILE A 73 18.93 0.75 3.86
CA ILE A 73 17.99 1.83 3.55
C ILE A 73 17.78 1.85 2.03
N ALA A 74 16.55 1.60 1.59
CA ALA A 74 16.15 1.64 0.19
C ALA A 74 15.79 3.06 -0.26
N GLY A 75 15.35 3.91 0.67
CA GLY A 75 15.01 5.30 0.38
C GLY A 75 14.68 6.10 1.64
N LEU A 76 14.89 7.41 1.54
CA LEU A 76 14.54 8.40 2.58
C LEU A 76 13.81 9.56 1.92
N GLN A 77 12.75 10.04 2.56
CA GLN A 77 12.03 11.22 2.10
C GLN A 77 11.59 12.09 3.28
N LYS A 78 11.99 13.36 3.26
CA LYS A 78 11.50 14.38 4.19
C LYS A 78 10.24 15.01 3.62
N MET A 79 9.24 15.18 4.47
CA MET A 79 7.97 15.85 4.17
C MET A 79 7.70 16.92 5.23
N GLY A 80 7.02 18.00 4.85
CA GLY A 80 6.74 19.12 5.75
C GLY A 80 7.80 20.22 5.72
N VAL A 81 7.50 21.30 6.43
CA VAL A 81 8.25 22.56 6.38
C VAL A 81 9.30 22.68 7.48
N GLY A 82 9.17 21.91 8.57
CA GLY A 82 10.09 21.90 9.69
C GLY A 82 11.49 21.35 9.38
N ALA A 83 12.38 21.40 10.35
CA ALA A 83 13.75 20.89 10.24
C ALA A 83 14.01 19.69 11.16
N LEU A 84 14.87 18.79 10.69
CA LEU A 84 15.41 17.68 11.47
C LEU A 84 16.91 17.90 11.62
N SER A 85 17.38 17.80 12.86
CA SER A 85 18.82 17.72 13.15
C SER A 85 19.37 16.34 12.76
N LEU A 86 20.67 16.27 12.50
CA LEU A 86 21.33 14.99 12.16
C LEU A 86 21.12 13.93 13.26
N ALA A 87 21.22 14.32 14.53
CA ALA A 87 20.98 13.40 15.66
C ALA A 87 19.53 12.90 15.73
N GLU A 88 18.54 13.68 15.27
CA GLU A 88 17.15 13.21 15.15
C GLU A 88 16.98 12.24 13.99
N ILE A 89 17.64 12.50 12.86
CA ILE A 89 17.64 11.61 11.70
C ILE A 89 18.25 10.26 12.06
N ASP A 90 19.40 10.25 12.72
CA ASP A 90 20.06 9.01 13.16
C ASP A 90 19.16 8.21 14.12
N ARG A 91 18.50 8.89 15.07
CA ARG A 91 17.54 8.24 15.97
C ARG A 91 16.34 7.67 15.21
N ALA A 92 15.77 8.45 14.29
CA ALA A 92 14.63 8.02 13.47
C ALA A 92 14.98 6.82 12.59
N ILE A 93 16.14 6.81 11.94
CA ILE A 93 16.61 5.68 11.12
C ILE A 93 16.80 4.43 11.98
N ASN A 94 17.41 4.55 13.16
CA ASN A 94 17.60 3.41 14.06
C ASN A 94 16.26 2.82 14.52
N ILE A 95 15.27 3.68 14.83
CA ILE A 95 13.91 3.25 15.17
C ILE A 95 13.27 2.53 13.98
N ALA A 96 13.37 3.09 12.77
CA ALA A 96 12.81 2.49 11.57
C ALA A 96 13.43 1.12 11.25
N ILE A 97 14.74 0.95 11.41
CA ILE A 97 15.43 -0.34 11.21
C ILE A 97 15.03 -1.38 12.27
N ALA A 98 14.77 -0.97 13.51
CA ALA A 98 14.32 -1.88 14.55
C ALA A 98 12.89 -2.38 14.25
N LEU A 99 11.99 -1.47 13.89
CA LEU A 99 10.59 -1.79 13.59
C LEU A 99 10.44 -2.56 12.27
N SER A 100 11.27 -2.27 11.26
CA SER A 100 11.21 -2.95 9.97
C SER A 100 11.38 -4.46 10.12
N LYS A 101 12.24 -4.91 11.04
CA LYS A 101 12.41 -6.35 11.35
C LYS A 101 11.12 -6.98 11.84
N GLN A 102 10.35 -6.29 12.68
CA GLN A 102 9.07 -6.79 13.17
C GLN A 102 8.03 -6.83 12.05
N LEU A 103 7.95 -5.77 11.22
CA LEU A 103 7.03 -5.70 10.09
C LEU A 103 7.32 -6.78 9.04
N LEU A 104 8.59 -7.04 8.74
CA LEU A 104 9.02 -8.10 7.83
C LEU A 104 8.68 -9.50 8.35
N ASN A 105 8.81 -9.73 9.66
CA ASN A 105 8.41 -11.00 10.27
C ASN A 105 6.90 -11.25 10.12
N VAL A 106 6.07 -10.24 10.39
CA VAL A 106 4.61 -10.35 10.22
C VAL A 106 4.25 -10.55 8.74
N LEU A 107 4.95 -9.86 7.84
CA LEU A 107 4.78 -10.03 6.40
C LEU A 107 5.11 -11.46 5.96
N GLU A 108 6.19 -12.05 6.47
CA GLU A 108 6.57 -13.44 6.17
C GLU A 108 5.56 -14.43 6.74
N GLU A 109 5.11 -14.21 7.98
CA GLU A 109 4.15 -15.11 8.63
C GLU A 109 2.83 -15.20 7.87
N LYS A 110 2.32 -14.08 7.35
CA LYS A 110 1.04 -14.04 6.63
C LYS A 110 1.22 -14.30 5.14
N ALA A 111 2.02 -13.49 4.46
CA ALA A 111 2.15 -13.53 3.01
C ALA A 111 3.15 -14.60 2.52
N GLY A 112 4.21 -14.90 3.30
CA GLY A 112 5.21 -15.91 2.96
C GLY A 112 4.63 -17.32 2.93
N LYS A 113 3.85 -17.71 3.96
CA LYS A 113 3.17 -19.02 4.00
C LYS A 113 2.26 -19.23 2.78
N TYR A 114 1.42 -18.25 2.48
CA TYR A 114 0.53 -18.29 1.33
C TYR A 114 1.29 -18.29 -0.01
N ARG A 115 2.39 -17.53 -0.10
CA ARG A 115 3.26 -17.56 -1.29
C ARG A 115 3.86 -18.95 -1.51
N ALA A 116 4.38 -19.59 -0.46
CA ALA A 116 4.96 -20.93 -0.55
C ALA A 116 3.93 -22.00 -0.98
N GLU A 117 2.67 -21.88 -0.53
CA GLU A 117 1.57 -22.73 -1.01
C GLU A 117 1.32 -22.53 -2.52
N LEU A 118 1.32 -21.28 -3.00
CA LEU A 118 1.18 -20.98 -4.42
C LEU A 118 2.36 -21.52 -5.24
N GLU A 119 3.59 -21.41 -4.74
CA GLU A 119 4.78 -21.94 -5.42
C GLU A 119 4.70 -23.47 -5.59
N LYS A 120 4.22 -24.20 -4.57
CA LYS A 120 3.97 -25.65 -4.68
C LYS A 120 2.91 -25.96 -5.73
N LEU A 121 1.80 -25.22 -5.74
CA LEU A 121 0.73 -25.38 -6.73
C LEU A 121 1.24 -25.16 -8.16
N PHE A 122 2.06 -24.14 -8.39
CA PHE A 122 2.67 -23.89 -9.71
C PHE A 122 3.73 -24.94 -10.09
N ALA A 123 4.43 -25.53 -9.12
CA ALA A 123 5.36 -26.63 -9.37
C ALA A 123 4.66 -27.93 -9.75
N GLU A 124 3.50 -28.22 -9.15
CA GLU A 124 2.70 -29.42 -9.43
C GLU A 124 1.85 -29.28 -10.71
N LYS A 125 1.28 -28.10 -10.94
CA LYS A 125 0.47 -27.79 -12.13
C LYS A 125 1.17 -26.68 -12.92
N LYS A 126 1.87 -27.06 -13.99
CA LYS A 126 2.58 -26.14 -14.91
C LYS A 126 1.72 -24.99 -15.43
N GLU A 127 0.40 -25.15 -15.48
CA GLU A 127 -0.57 -24.10 -15.77
C GLU A 127 -1.76 -24.24 -14.82
N ILE A 128 -2.12 -23.16 -14.12
CA ILE A 128 -3.27 -23.15 -13.22
C ILE A 128 -4.39 -22.31 -13.84
N VAL A 129 -5.56 -22.92 -13.99
CA VAL A 129 -6.80 -22.25 -14.41
C VAL A 129 -7.40 -21.54 -13.20
N VAL A 130 -8.00 -20.37 -13.41
CA VAL A 130 -8.49 -19.42 -12.38
C VAL A 130 -9.30 -20.06 -11.23
N GLY A 131 -9.99 -21.18 -11.47
CA GLY A 131 -10.87 -21.84 -10.50
C GLY A 131 -10.18 -22.70 -9.42
N ASP A 132 -8.92 -23.09 -9.60
CA ASP A 132 -8.25 -24.08 -8.72
C ASP A 132 -7.50 -23.45 -7.54
N ILE A 133 -7.47 -22.12 -7.43
CA ILE A 133 -6.53 -21.44 -6.55
C ILE A 133 -7.24 -20.98 -5.27
N PRO A 134 -6.71 -21.28 -4.07
CA PRO A 134 -7.23 -20.71 -2.85
C PRO A 134 -7.25 -19.18 -2.99
N ARG A 135 -8.43 -18.58 -2.79
CA ARG A 135 -8.52 -17.14 -2.54
C ARG A 135 -8.08 -16.94 -1.10
N ALA A 136 -7.16 -16.01 -0.88
CA ALA A 136 -7.01 -15.41 0.43
C ALA A 136 -8.37 -14.78 0.76
N THR A 137 -9.19 -15.44 1.59
CA THR A 137 -10.33 -14.79 2.21
C THR A 137 -9.76 -13.66 3.05
N PRO A 138 -10.14 -12.40 2.79
CA PRO A 138 -9.77 -11.34 3.70
C PRO A 138 -10.42 -11.66 5.04
N GLU A 139 -9.63 -11.98 6.06
CA GLU A 139 -10.05 -11.83 7.46
C GLU A 139 -10.18 -10.32 7.72
N VAL A 140 -11.21 -9.70 7.16
CA VAL A 140 -11.63 -8.36 7.55
C VAL A 140 -12.95 -8.58 8.25
N ALA A 141 -12.91 -8.57 9.58
CA ALA A 141 -14.06 -8.20 10.37
C ALA A 141 -14.41 -6.76 9.98
N VAL A 142 -15.22 -6.61 8.94
CA VAL A 142 -15.91 -5.36 8.68
C VAL A 142 -17.01 -5.32 9.73
N GLU A 143 -16.73 -4.77 10.90
CA GLU A 143 -17.80 -4.16 11.68
C GLU A 143 -18.28 -2.97 10.85
N GLU A 144 -19.32 -3.20 10.05
CA GLU A 144 -20.07 -2.13 9.41
C GLU A 144 -20.68 -1.27 10.51
N GLN A 145 -20.04 -0.15 10.84
CA GLN A 145 -20.74 0.93 11.52
C GLN A 145 -21.66 1.60 10.47
N PRO A 146 -22.99 1.62 10.68
CA PRO A 146 -23.90 2.19 9.71
C PRO A 146 -23.70 3.70 9.64
N VAL A 147 -23.33 4.19 8.45
CA VAL A 147 -23.29 5.62 8.15
C VAL A 147 -24.72 6.06 7.87
N GLU A 148 -25.39 6.66 8.87
CA GLU A 148 -26.67 7.33 8.66
C GLU A 148 -26.50 8.50 7.69
N SER A 149 -27.12 8.37 6.52
CA SER A 149 -27.27 9.44 5.55
C SER A 149 -28.38 10.39 5.98
N SER A 150 -28.02 11.51 6.60
CA SER A 150 -28.92 12.65 6.80
C SER A 150 -28.43 13.83 5.97
N VAL A 151 -28.86 13.88 4.71
CA VAL A 151 -28.82 15.11 3.91
C VAL A 151 -30.24 15.65 3.85
N GLU A 152 -30.59 16.51 4.80
CA GLU A 152 -31.76 17.38 4.71
C GLU A 152 -31.31 18.84 4.79
N GLY A 153 -31.67 19.61 3.76
CA GLY A 153 -31.84 21.06 3.84
C GLY A 153 -30.66 21.92 3.39
N VAL A 154 -30.58 22.21 2.09
CA VAL A 154 -30.40 23.60 1.63
C VAL A 154 -31.22 23.79 0.34
N GLU A 155 -32.09 24.79 0.39
CA GLU A 155 -33.13 25.14 -0.58
C GLU A 155 -32.59 25.52 -1.97
N THR A 156 -33.28 25.05 -2.99
CA THR A 156 -33.22 25.60 -4.35
C THR A 156 -33.90 26.96 -4.39
N VAL A 157 -33.14 28.04 -4.57
CA VAL A 157 -33.69 29.36 -4.91
C VAL A 157 -33.62 29.54 -6.43
N ALA A 158 -34.80 29.61 -7.03
CA ALA A 158 -35.02 29.96 -8.43
C ALA A 158 -34.58 31.41 -8.70
N ILE A 159 -33.95 31.65 -9.85
CA ILE A 159 -33.77 32.99 -10.39
C ILE A 159 -34.39 32.98 -11.79
N GLU A 160 -35.60 33.54 -11.88
CA GLU A 160 -36.28 33.85 -13.14
C GLU A 160 -35.54 34.99 -13.87
N GLY A 161 -35.62 34.97 -15.20
CA GLY A 161 -34.75 35.73 -16.08
C GLY A 161 -35.04 37.21 -16.20
N GLU A 162 -34.06 37.90 -16.80
CA GLU A 162 -34.26 39.22 -17.40
C GLU A 162 -33.62 39.23 -18.79
N LYS A 163 -34.45 39.59 -19.78
CA LYS A 163 -34.08 39.89 -21.17
C LYS A 163 -33.12 41.09 -21.20
N ASP A 164 -32.22 41.17 -22.18
CA ASP A 164 -32.40 41.94 -23.42
C ASP A 164 -31.05 42.24 -24.11
N ARG A 165 -31.06 42.14 -25.44
CA ARG A 165 -30.27 42.91 -26.46
C ARG A 165 -28.75 42.75 -26.62
N THR A 166 -28.39 42.24 -27.81
CA THR A 166 -27.47 42.80 -28.86
C THR A 166 -26.36 43.74 -28.39
N GLU A 167 -25.09 43.48 -28.68
CA GLU A 167 -24.39 43.59 -29.99
C GLU A 167 -23.11 42.73 -30.01
#